data_AF-A0A2M8LPF5-F1
#
_entry.id   AF-A0A2M8LPF5-F1
#
_cell.length_a   1.000
_cell.length_b   1.000
_cell.length_c   1.000
_cell.angle_alpha   90.00
_cell.angle_beta   90.00
_cell.angle_gamma   90.00
#
_symmetry.space_group_name_H-M   'P 1'
#
loop_
_entity.id
_entity.type
_entity.pdbx_description
1 polymer ?
#
loop_
_entity_poly.entity_id
_entity_poly.type
_entity_poly.pdbx_seq_one_letter_code
_entity_poly.pdbx_strand_id
1 'polypeptide(L)'
;MRLDLTEFPASPRPEWAEAGCDRVQCHVVFLDVADLRLERWAGAGEGELTVTSLEPRRLRIQAEGEAMRCGFTSNDSLTVRHVSAYRSHKGQERHFFASPLDRRRFTDELPRTDERTFYG
;
A
#
# COMPACT_ATOMS: atom_id res chain seq x y z
N MET A 1 6.04 -0.44 -0.41
CA MET A 1 5.21 -1.51 0.21
C MET A 1 3.80 -1.40 -0.31
N ARG A 2 3.17 -2.50 -0.71
CA ARG A 2 1.75 -2.53 -1.12
C ARG A 2 0.92 -3.03 0.07
N LEU A 3 -0.17 -2.34 0.37
CA LEU A 3 -1.02 -2.61 1.53
C LEU A 3 -2.48 -2.65 1.12
N ASP A 4 -3.19 -3.68 1.58
CA ASP A 4 -4.65 -3.74 1.58
C ASP A 4 -5.15 -3.29 2.95
N LEU A 5 -6.05 -2.31 2.98
CA LEU A 5 -6.62 -1.81 4.23
C LEU A 5 -7.69 -2.78 4.76
N THR A 6 -7.64 -3.02 6.08
CA THR A 6 -8.58 -3.91 6.76
C THR A 6 -10.02 -3.39 6.71
N GLU A 7 -10.19 -2.07 6.79
CA GLU A 7 -11.49 -1.41 6.76
C GLU A 7 -11.70 -0.66 5.46
N PHE A 8 -12.91 -0.78 4.91
CA PHE A 8 -13.32 0.06 3.79
C PHE A 8 -13.69 1.46 4.29
N PRO A 9 -13.36 2.54 3.57
CA PRO A 9 -13.66 3.89 4.01
C PRO A 9 -15.15 4.11 4.28
N ALA A 10 -15.49 4.77 5.40
CA ALA A 10 -16.87 5.09 5.75
C ALA A 10 -17.56 6.03 4.72
N SER A 11 -16.77 6.82 4.00
CA SER A 11 -17.22 7.67 2.90
C SER A 11 -16.37 7.37 1.67
N PRO A 12 -16.64 6.27 0.96
CA PRO A 12 -15.89 5.90 -0.22
C PRO A 12 -16.22 6.84 -1.39
N ARG A 13 -15.37 6.83 -2.41
CA ARG A 13 -15.68 7.55 -3.64
C ARG A 13 -16.94 6.97 -4.31
N PRO A 14 -17.78 7.80 -4.96
CA PRO A 14 -19.01 7.32 -5.61
C PRO A 14 -18.76 6.15 -6.56
N GLU A 15 -17.72 6.24 -7.40
CA GLU A 15 -17.40 5.16 -8.34
C GLU A 15 -16.98 3.84 -7.66
N TRP A 16 -16.46 3.89 -6.43
CA TRP A 16 -16.10 2.70 -5.66
C TRP A 16 -17.33 2.07 -5.04
N ALA A 17 -18.24 2.89 -4.51
CA ALA A 17 -19.51 2.45 -3.95
C ALA A 17 -20.41 1.84 -5.03
N GLU A 18 -20.57 2.52 -6.17
CA GLU A 18 -21.34 2.04 -7.33
C GLU A 18 -20.77 0.73 -7.90
N ALA A 19 -19.44 0.60 -7.90
CA ALA A 19 -18.77 -0.63 -8.32
C ALA A 19 -18.83 -1.75 -7.26
N GLY A 20 -19.38 -1.51 -6.07
CA GLY A 20 -19.47 -2.47 -4.97
C GLY A 20 -18.12 -2.91 -4.43
N CYS A 21 -17.12 -2.03 -4.42
CA CYS A 21 -15.80 -2.33 -3.85
C CYS A 21 -15.88 -2.49 -2.34
N ASP A 22 -15.03 -3.36 -1.80
CA ASP A 22 -14.98 -3.72 -0.37
C ASP A 22 -13.56 -3.68 0.22
N ARG A 23 -12.54 -3.51 -0.62
CA ARG A 23 -11.14 -3.36 -0.21
C ARG A 23 -10.49 -2.15 -0.85
N VAL A 24 -9.61 -1.50 -0.11
CA VAL A 24 -8.74 -0.42 -0.60
C VAL A 24 -7.30 -0.89 -0.57
N GLN A 25 -6.59 -0.67 -1.67
CA GLN A 25 -5.17 -0.95 -1.80
C GLN A 25 -4.41 0.34 -2.06
N CYS A 26 -3.21 0.46 -1.48
CA CYS A 26 -2.29 1.55 -1.78
C CYS A 26 -0.84 1.11 -1.73
N HIS A 27 0.04 1.95 -2.29
CA HIS A 27 1.48 1.79 -2.21
C HIS A 27 2.05 2.86 -1.30
N VAL A 28 2.73 2.46 -0.24
CA VAL A 28 3.49 3.36 0.64
C VAL A 28 4.96 3.30 0.23
N VAL A 29 5.49 4.45 -0.15
CA VAL A 29 6.90 4.65 -0.49
C VAL A 29 7.58 5.30 0.70
N PHE A 30 8.59 4.62 1.21
CA PHE A 30 9.43 5.05 2.32
C PHE A 30 10.70 5.69 1.77
N LEU A 31 11.12 6.80 2.36
CA LEU A 31 12.34 7.53 2.01
C LEU A 31 13.42 7.30 3.07
N ASP A 32 14.69 7.36 2.66
CA ASP A 32 15.85 7.19 3.57
C ASP A 32 15.73 5.93 4.44
N VAL A 33 15.45 4.79 3.79
CA VAL A 33 15.28 3.50 4.48
C VAL A 33 16.62 3.01 5.03
N ALA A 34 16.67 2.72 6.32
CA ALA A 34 17.82 2.18 7.02
C ALA A 34 17.43 1.01 7.93
N ASP A 35 18.42 0.30 8.46
CA ASP A 35 18.26 -0.77 9.45
C ASP A 35 17.27 -1.88 9.02
N LEU A 36 17.19 -2.17 7.71
CA LEU A 36 16.27 -3.17 7.19
C LEU A 36 16.61 -4.56 7.75
N ARG A 37 15.63 -5.16 8.40
CA ARG A 37 15.64 -6.55 8.86
C ARG A 37 14.45 -7.27 8.24
N LEU A 38 14.73 -8.37 7.55
CA LEU A 38 13.75 -9.27 6.99
C LEU A 38 13.99 -10.65 7.61
N GLU A 39 13.16 -11.03 8.58
CA GLU A 39 13.28 -12.31 9.28
C GLU A 39 12.46 -13.40 8.58
N ARG A 40 11.34 -13.03 7.97
CA ARG A 40 10.45 -13.96 7.27
C ARG A 40 9.85 -13.30 6.04
N TRP A 41 9.85 -14.05 4.94
CA TRP A 41 9.16 -13.68 3.71
C TRP A 41 8.61 -14.92 2.99
N ALA A 42 7.29 -15.05 2.98
CA ALA A 42 6.54 -16.05 2.21
C ALA A 42 5.64 -15.40 1.13
N GLY A 43 5.70 -14.07 0.98
CA GLY A 43 4.91 -13.31 0.02
C GLY A 43 3.86 -12.41 0.69
N ALA A 44 2.76 -12.18 -0.02
CA ALA A 44 1.62 -11.41 0.49
C ALA A 44 0.89 -12.19 1.59
N GLY A 45 0.40 -11.48 2.60
CA GLY A 45 -0.39 -12.05 3.68
C GLY A 45 -0.94 -10.97 4.61
N GLU A 46 -1.83 -11.39 5.50
CA GLU A 46 -2.37 -10.53 6.55
C GLU A 46 -1.36 -10.38 7.69
N GLY A 47 -1.33 -9.19 8.30
CA GLY A 47 -0.42 -8.87 9.38
C GLY A 47 -0.69 -7.50 9.95
N GLU A 48 -0.03 -7.22 11.06
CA GLU A 48 -0.05 -5.94 11.74
C GLU A 48 1.09 -5.06 11.22
N LEU A 49 0.77 -3.80 10.93
CA LEU A 49 1.75 -2.78 10.60
C LEU A 49 1.80 -1.76 11.74
N THR A 50 2.91 -1.75 12.47
CA THR A 50 3.18 -0.76 13.51
C THR A 50 4.08 0.34 12.96
N VAL A 51 3.70 1.60 13.24
CA VAL A 51 4.47 2.79 12.89
C VAL A 51 4.72 3.58 14.17
N THR A 52 5.99 3.72 14.55
CA THR A 52 6.40 4.49 15.74
C THR A 52 7.23 5.69 15.31
N SER A 53 6.91 6.87 15.84
CA SER A 53 7.71 8.08 15.61
C SER A 53 9.02 8.03 16.39
N LEU A 54 10.11 8.44 15.74
CA LEU A 54 11.45 8.56 16.30
C LEU A 54 12.00 9.96 16.03
N GLU A 55 12.83 10.47 16.94
CA GLU A 55 13.48 11.77 16.80
C GLU A 55 14.94 11.65 16.33
N PRO A 56 15.43 12.58 15.48
CA PRO A 56 14.67 13.61 14.76
C PRO A 56 14.08 13.08 13.44
N ARG A 57 12.77 13.31 13.19
CA ARG A 57 12.10 13.13 11.88
C ARG A 57 12.26 11.74 11.25
N ARG A 58 12.06 10.71 12.06
CA ARG A 58 12.23 9.30 11.67
C ARG A 58 10.99 8.50 12.05
N LEU A 59 10.77 7.39 11.35
CA LEU A 59 9.78 6.39 11.70
C LEU A 59 10.47 5.05 11.86
N ARG A 60 10.05 4.27 12.86
CA ARG A 60 10.27 2.83 12.90
C ARG A 60 9.03 2.14 12.34
N ILE A 61 9.24 1.33 11.32
CA ILE A 61 8.21 0.53 10.68
C ILE A 61 8.43 -0.92 11.05
N GLN A 62 7.38 -1.60 11.51
CA GLN A 62 7.40 -3.03 11.81
C GLN A 62 6.17 -3.66 11.18
N ALA A 63 6.36 -4.65 10.32
CA ALA A 63 5.31 -5.47 9.75
C ALA A 63 5.46 -6.90 10.26
N GLU A 64 4.43 -7.43 10.91
CA GLU A 64 4.43 -8.76 11.50
C GLU A 64 3.14 -9.52 11.15
N GLY A 65 3.29 -10.70 10.57
CA GLY A 65 2.21 -11.61 10.20
C GLY A 65 2.76 -13.01 9.93
N GLU A 66 1.87 -13.96 9.66
CA GLU A 66 2.28 -15.35 9.44
C GLU A 66 3.22 -15.48 8.23
N ALA A 67 2.92 -14.75 7.15
CA ALA A 67 3.68 -14.76 5.90
C ALA A 67 4.91 -13.84 5.91
N MET A 68 4.99 -12.87 6.82
CA MET A 68 6.03 -11.83 6.76
C MET A 68 6.41 -11.30 8.13
N ARG A 69 7.70 -11.11 8.34
CA ARG A 69 8.22 -10.33 9.46
C ARG A 69 9.36 -9.46 8.99
N CYS A 70 9.13 -8.15 8.95
CA CYS A 70 10.15 -7.19 8.59
C CYS A 70 10.08 -5.93 9.45
N GLY A 71 11.22 -5.26 9.59
CA GLY A 71 11.30 -3.98 10.26
C GLY A 71 12.41 -3.13 9.66
N PHE A 72 12.21 -1.82 9.65
CA PHE A 72 13.18 -0.85 9.15
C PHE A 72 12.91 0.53 9.76
N THR A 73 13.88 1.43 9.60
CA THR A 73 13.68 2.85 9.87
C THR A 73 13.56 3.61 8.56
N SER A 74 12.81 4.71 8.55
CA SER A 74 12.68 5.62 7.41
C SER A 74 12.60 7.06 7.87
N ASN A 75 12.72 8.01 6.96
CA ASN A 75 12.28 9.38 7.22
C ASN A 75 10.76 9.43 7.50
N ASP A 76 10.32 10.47 8.23
CA ASP A 76 8.92 10.75 8.56
C ASP A 76 8.07 11.23 7.38
N SER A 77 8.70 11.64 6.27
CA SER A 77 8.03 11.98 5.03
C SER A 77 7.79 10.71 4.20
N LEU A 78 6.53 10.30 4.10
CA LEU A 78 6.07 9.15 3.33
C LEU A 78 5.25 9.61 2.12
N THR A 79 5.30 8.84 1.03
CA THR A 79 4.40 9.06 -0.12
C THR A 79 3.46 7.89 -0.27
N VAL A 80 2.15 8.16 -0.34
CA VAL A 80 1.13 7.17 -0.71
C VAL A 80 0.80 7.33 -2.19
N ARG A 81 0.90 6.24 -2.96
CA ARG A 81 0.65 6.18 -4.41
C ARG A 81 -0.34 5.08 -4.75
N HIS A 82 -0.88 5.15 -5.97
CA HIS A 82 -1.71 4.10 -6.56
C HIS A 82 -2.89 3.66 -5.68
N VAL A 83 -3.51 4.63 -5.00
CA VAL A 83 -4.70 4.38 -4.18
C VAL A 83 -5.81 3.88 -5.08
N SER A 84 -6.36 2.72 -4.78
CA SER A 84 -7.38 2.07 -5.57
C SER A 84 -8.31 1.25 -4.69
N ALA A 85 -9.49 0.93 -5.21
CA ALA A 85 -10.40 -0.01 -4.58
C ALA A 85 -10.67 -1.20 -5.51
N TYR A 86 -10.96 -2.36 -4.93
CA TYR A 86 -11.32 -3.57 -5.69
C TYR A 86 -12.38 -4.38 -4.94
N ARG A 87 -12.90 -5.41 -5.62
CA ARG A 87 -13.86 -6.37 -5.08
C ARG A 87 -13.13 -7.64 -4.70
N SER A 88 -12.95 -7.88 -3.41
CA SER A 88 -12.18 -9.01 -2.88
C SER A 88 -12.65 -10.37 -3.42
N HIS A 89 -13.97 -10.57 -3.48
CA HIS A 89 -14.60 -11.79 -3.98
C HIS A 89 -14.44 -12.03 -5.48
N LYS A 90 -13.99 -11.03 -6.27
CA LYS A 90 -13.69 -11.17 -7.71
C LYS A 90 -12.19 -11.16 -8.02
N GLY A 91 -11.34 -11.20 -7.01
CA GLY A 91 -9.89 -11.10 -7.17
C GLY A 91 -9.37 -9.66 -7.32
N GLN A 92 -8.04 -9.53 -7.36
CA GLN A 92 -7.33 -8.24 -7.40
C GLN A 92 -6.99 -7.80 -8.84
N GLU A 93 -7.58 -8.40 -9.86
CA GLU A 93 -7.22 -8.12 -11.26
C GLU A 93 -7.76 -6.77 -11.73
N ARG A 94 -8.89 -6.32 -11.17
CA ARG A 94 -9.56 -5.09 -11.58
C ARG A 94 -9.62 -4.08 -10.45
N HIS A 95 -8.89 -2.99 -10.63
CA HIS A 95 -8.79 -1.89 -9.67
C HIS A 95 -9.49 -0.63 -10.18
N PHE A 96 -10.19 0.04 -9.26
CA PHE A 96 -10.79 1.35 -9.46
C PHE A 96 -9.85 2.39 -8.85
N PHE A 97 -8.90 2.90 -9.63
CA PHE A 97 -7.90 3.85 -9.13
C PHE A 97 -8.50 5.20 -8.75
N ALA A 98 -7.96 5.85 -7.73
CA ALA A 98 -8.34 7.20 -7.35
C ALA A 98 -7.80 8.25 -8.34
N SER A 99 -6.56 8.10 -8.79
CA SER A 99 -5.92 9.04 -9.71
C SER A 99 -6.40 8.80 -11.15
N PRO A 100 -6.81 9.83 -11.90
CA PRO A 100 -7.11 9.71 -13.33
C PRO A 100 -5.92 9.19 -14.15
N LEU A 101 -4.70 9.56 -13.76
CA LEU A 101 -3.48 9.08 -14.43
C LEU A 101 -3.27 7.59 -14.21
N ASP A 102 -3.47 7.12 -12.97
CA ASP A 102 -3.38 5.69 -12.66
C ASP A 102 -4.46 4.90 -13.41
N ARG A 103 -5.71 5.40 -13.46
CA ARG A 103 -6.79 4.77 -14.24
C ARG A 103 -6.41 4.56 -15.69
N ARG A 104 -5.71 5.52 -16.30
CA ARG A 104 -5.30 5.44 -17.70
C ARG A 104 -4.16 4.46 -17.92
N ARG A 105 -3.24 4.33 -16.95
CA ARG A 105 -2.03 3.50 -17.06
C ARG A 105 -2.27 2.05 -16.66
N PHE A 106 -3.13 1.83 -15.67
CA PHE A 106 -3.25 0.57 -14.95
C PHE A 106 -4.64 -0.05 -15.10
N THR A 107 -5.31 0.20 -16.23
CA THR A 107 -6.69 -0.29 -16.48
C THR A 107 -6.85 -1.78 -16.25
N ASP A 108 -5.87 -2.57 -16.72
CA ASP A 108 -5.89 -4.04 -16.72
C ASP A 108 -4.67 -4.65 -16.01
N GLU A 109 -3.84 -3.85 -15.36
CA GLU A 109 -2.59 -4.28 -14.73
C GLU A 109 -2.37 -3.58 -13.39
N LEU A 110 -1.81 -4.31 -12.41
CA LEU A 110 -1.43 -3.71 -11.13
C LEU A 110 -0.06 -3.03 -11.22
N PRO A 111 0.09 -1.78 -10.75
CA PRO A 111 1.38 -1.09 -10.73
C PRO A 111 2.40 -1.92 -9.97
N ARG A 112 3.59 -2.14 -10.53
CA ARG A 112 4.62 -2.91 -9.83
C ARG A 112 5.17 -2.11 -8.64
N THR A 113 5.60 -2.79 -7.59
CA THR A 113 6.15 -2.12 -6.39
C THR A 113 7.54 -1.53 -6.60
N ASP A 114 8.24 -1.92 -7.66
CA ASP A 114 9.53 -1.37 -8.09
C ASP A 114 9.40 -0.28 -9.17
N GLU A 115 8.17 0.02 -9.61
CA GLU A 115 7.93 1.01 -10.66
C GLU A 115 8.24 2.42 -10.15
N ARG A 116 9.34 2.99 -10.64
CA ARG A 116 9.70 4.38 -10.36
C ARG A 116 8.98 5.30 -11.32
N THR A 117 7.93 5.96 -10.85
CA THR A 117 7.40 7.13 -11.55
C THR A 117 8.28 8.34 -11.23
N PHE A 118 9.17 8.67 -12.17
CA PHE A 118 9.81 9.98 -12.24
C PHE A 118 8.78 10.96 -12.78
N TYR A 119 8.22 11.78 -11.91
CA TYR A 119 7.61 13.04 -12.33
C TYR A 119 8.71 14.08 -12.15
N GLY A 120 9.37 14.42 -13.25
CA GLY A 120 10.20 15.62 -13.34
C GLY A 120 9.33 16.85 -13.47
#